data_AF-A0A448XA14-F1
#
_entry.id   AF-A0A448XA14-F1
#
_cell.length_a   1.000
_cell.length_b   1.000
_cell.length_c   1.000
_cell.angle_alpha   90.00
_cell.angle_beta   90.00
_cell.angle_gamma   90.00
#
_symmetry.space_group_name_H-M   'P 1'
#
loop_
_entity.id
_entity.type
_entity.pdbx_description
1 polymer ?
#
loop_
_entity_poly.entity_id
_entity_poly.type
_entity_poly.pdbx_seq_one_letter_code
_entity_poly.pdbx_strand_id
1 'polypeptide(L)'
;MQLPMANNNARCFQMYLNKTFRKTASLVANSCKAIALLATPKLSNGVVEISFEFGRHLGMAFQLIDDVLNFVGNHQDLGKPAKGSDMELGIATGPVLFAAQRVNY
;
A
#
# COMPACT_ATOMS: atom_id res chain seq x y z
N MET A 1 -12.76 26.87 15.35
CA MET A 1 -12.56 25.58 16.06
C MET A 1 -11.50 24.81 15.28
N GLN A 2 -10.22 24.98 15.61
CA GLN A 2 -9.14 24.22 14.98
C GLN A 2 -9.07 22.84 15.65
N LEU A 3 -9.34 21.78 14.89
CA LEU A 3 -9.16 20.41 15.35
C LEU A 3 -7.65 20.12 15.49
N PRO A 4 -7.20 19.35 16.50
CA PRO A 4 -5.78 19.06 16.69
C PRO A 4 -5.23 18.29 15.48
N MET A 5 -4.22 18.85 14.82
CA MET A 5 -3.59 18.31 13.60
C MET A 5 -3.10 16.86 13.73
N ALA A 6 -2.78 16.41 14.95
CA ALA A 6 -2.37 15.04 15.26
C ALA A 6 -3.43 13.99 14.89
N ASN A 7 -4.73 14.31 15.01
CA ASN A 7 -5.82 13.38 14.67
C ASN A 7 -5.97 13.22 13.13
N ASN A 8 -5.46 14.18 12.36
CA ASN A 8 -5.53 14.15 10.90
C ASN A 8 -4.47 13.20 10.30
N ASN A 9 -3.25 13.18 10.85
CA ASN A 9 -2.14 12.38 10.31
C ASN A 9 -2.39 10.86 10.40
N ALA A 10 -2.91 10.37 11.53
CA ALA A 10 -3.26 8.96 11.70
C ALA A 10 -4.38 8.54 10.72
N ARG A 11 -5.38 9.41 10.54
CA ARG A 11 -6.47 9.19 9.58
C ARG A 11 -5.96 9.16 8.13
N CYS A 12 -5.09 10.09 7.74
CA CYS A 12 -4.47 10.09 6.41
C CYS A 12 -3.68 8.80 6.16
N PHE A 13 -2.92 8.33 7.16
CA PHE A 13 -2.17 7.09 7.04
C PHE A 13 -3.08 5.86 6.91
N GLN A 14 -4.19 5.80 7.66
CA GLN A 14 -5.19 4.75 7.49
C GLN A 14 -5.86 4.79 6.11
N MET A 15 -6.19 5.99 5.60
CA MET A 15 -6.74 6.15 4.25
C MET A 15 -5.76 5.67 3.19
N TYR A 16 -4.47 5.98 3.36
CA TYR A 16 -3.41 5.49 2.50
C TYR A 16 -3.34 3.96 2.51
N LEU A 17 -3.26 3.32 3.69
CA LEU A 17 -3.23 1.86 3.80
C LEU A 17 -4.47 1.20 3.19
N ASN A 18 -5.66 1.78 3.39
CA ASN A 18 -6.90 1.28 2.79
C ASN A 18 -6.88 1.40 1.26
N LYS A 19 -6.39 2.52 0.72
CA LYS A 19 -6.22 2.71 -0.73
C LYS A 19 -5.23 1.70 -1.29
N THR A 20 -4.08 1.51 -0.62
CA THR A 20 -3.05 0.54 -1.02
C THR A 20 -3.60 -0.89 -1.03
N PHE A 21 -4.37 -1.27 -0.01
CA PHE A 21 -5.03 -2.56 0.00
C PHE A 21 -6.00 -2.70 -1.19
N ARG A 22 -6.90 -1.75 -1.38
CA ARG A 22 -7.92 -1.84 -2.45
C ARG A 22 -7.31 -1.82 -3.85
N LYS A 23 -6.36 -0.92 -4.10
CA LYS A 23 -5.74 -0.72 -5.42
C LYS A 23 -4.86 -1.89 -5.84
N THR A 24 -4.11 -2.47 -4.89
CA THR A 24 -3.02 -3.40 -5.24
C THR A 24 -3.12 -4.70 -4.44
N ALA A 25 -3.10 -4.63 -3.10
CA ALA A 25 -2.94 -5.84 -2.30
C ALA A 25 -4.15 -6.78 -2.33
N SER A 26 -5.35 -6.26 -2.56
CA SER A 26 -6.58 -7.05 -2.59
C SER A 26 -6.60 -8.03 -3.76
N LEU A 27 -6.06 -7.65 -4.93
CA LEU A 27 -5.94 -8.55 -6.06
C LEU A 27 -5.00 -9.70 -5.72
N VAL A 28 -3.80 -9.40 -5.21
CA VAL A 28 -2.80 -10.41 -4.81
C VAL A 28 -3.36 -11.34 -3.73
N ALA A 29 -3.98 -10.79 -2.69
CA ALA A 29 -4.59 -11.54 -1.60
C ALA A 29 -5.68 -12.51 -2.10
N ASN A 30 -6.60 -12.02 -2.92
CA ASN A 30 -7.69 -12.84 -3.45
C ASN A 30 -7.18 -13.86 -4.48
N SER A 31 -6.15 -13.56 -5.27
CA SER A 31 -5.51 -14.54 -6.15
C SER A 31 -4.89 -15.69 -5.37
N CYS A 32 -4.14 -15.41 -4.30
CA CYS A 32 -3.58 -16.44 -3.42
C CYS A 32 -4.69 -17.28 -2.75
N LYS A 33 -5.73 -16.63 -2.24
CA LYS A 33 -6.89 -17.30 -1.63
C LYS A 33 -7.64 -18.19 -2.63
N ALA A 34 -7.88 -17.69 -3.84
CA ALA A 34 -8.58 -18.42 -4.90
C ALA A 34 -7.82 -19.69 -5.31
N ILE A 35 -6.49 -19.61 -5.44
CA ILE A 35 -5.67 -20.79 -5.74
C ILE A 35 -5.77 -21.82 -4.62
N ALA A 36 -5.67 -21.40 -3.35
CA ALA A 36 -5.80 -22.30 -2.20
C ALA A 36 -7.19 -22.98 -2.15
N LEU A 37 -8.26 -22.28 -2.52
CA LEU A 37 -9.61 -22.83 -2.59
C LEU A 37 -9.80 -23.82 -3.75
N LEU A 38 -9.27 -23.50 -4.93
CA LEU A 38 -9.57 -24.21 -6.17
C LEU A 38 -8.61 -25.36 -6.45
N ALA A 39 -7.31 -25.19 -6.19
CA ALA A 39 -6.29 -26.17 -6.54
C ALA A 39 -6.19 -27.31 -5.52
N THR A 40 -6.67 -27.09 -4.30
CA THR A 40 -6.45 -28.00 -3.18
C THR A 40 -7.73 -28.19 -2.35
N PRO A 41 -8.68 -29.03 -2.82
CA PRO A 41 -10.02 -29.18 -2.23
C PRO A 41 -10.05 -29.68 -0.78
N LYS A 42 -8.91 -30.18 -0.27
CA LYS A 42 -8.76 -30.73 1.09
C LYS A 42 -7.97 -29.81 2.03
N LEU A 43 -7.62 -28.60 1.62
CA LEU A 43 -6.98 -27.65 2.53
C LEU A 43 -7.94 -27.27 3.65
N SER A 44 -7.37 -27.09 4.85
CA SER A 44 -8.12 -26.52 5.96
C SER A 44 -8.42 -25.04 5.71
N ASN A 45 -9.53 -24.54 6.26
CA ASN A 45 -9.87 -23.12 6.21
C ASN A 45 -8.73 -22.23 6.75
N GLY A 46 -7.95 -22.73 7.72
CA GLY A 46 -6.78 -22.01 8.23
C GLY A 46 -5.73 -21.71 7.17
N VAL A 47 -5.41 -22.68 6.29
CA VAL A 47 -4.43 -22.46 5.21
C VAL A 47 -4.97 -21.52 4.14
N VAL A 48 -6.28 -21.56 3.86
CA VAL A 48 -6.93 -20.63 2.93
C VAL A 48 -6.80 -19.18 3.42
N GLU A 49 -7.07 -18.92 4.70
CA GLU A 49 -6.93 -17.57 5.26
C GLU A 49 -5.46 -17.13 5.37
N ILE A 50 -4.55 -18.05 5.71
CA ILE A 50 -3.10 -17.75 5.68
C ILE A 50 -2.65 -17.37 4.27
N SER A 51 -3.18 -18.03 3.23
CA SER A 51 -2.88 -17.70 1.84
C SER A 51 -3.37 -16.30 1.45
N PHE A 52 -4.54 -15.91 1.94
CA PHE A 52 -5.04 -14.54 1.79
C PHE A 52 -4.13 -13.52 2.48
N GLU A 53 -3.78 -13.76 3.75
CA GLU A 53 -2.93 -12.85 4.52
C GLU A 53 -1.52 -12.75 3.94
N PHE A 54 -0.97 -13.86 3.41
CA PHE A 54 0.28 -13.83 2.67
C PHE A 54 0.20 -12.88 1.47
N GLY A 55 -0.80 -13.06 0.59
CA GLY A 55 -0.96 -12.21 -0.59
C GLY A 55 -1.26 -10.75 -0.22
N ARG A 56 -2.01 -10.52 0.86
CA ARG A 56 -2.27 -9.19 1.41
C ARG A 56 -0.96 -8.52 1.83
N HIS A 57 -0.15 -9.15 2.67
CA HIS A 57 1.12 -8.56 3.11
C HIS A 57 2.09 -8.34 1.95
N LEU A 58 2.20 -9.30 1.03
CA LEU A 58 3.04 -9.18 -0.16
C LEU A 58 2.63 -7.98 -1.02
N GLY A 59 1.33 -7.85 -1.33
CA GLY A 59 0.82 -6.75 -2.13
C GLY A 59 0.92 -5.38 -1.44
N MET A 60 0.77 -5.32 -0.11
CA MET A 60 1.01 -4.10 0.67
C MET A 60 2.49 -3.68 0.58
N ALA A 61 3.41 -4.64 0.78
CA ALA A 61 4.86 -4.38 0.69
C ALA A 61 5.27 -3.94 -0.71
N PHE A 62 4.72 -4.57 -1.76
CA PHE A 62 4.99 -4.21 -3.15
C PHE A 62 4.62 -2.74 -3.43
N GLN A 63 3.42 -2.30 -3.07
CA GLN A 63 3.00 -0.92 -3.33
C GLN A 63 3.79 0.09 -2.48
N LEU A 64 4.15 -0.25 -1.24
CA LEU A 64 5.02 0.61 -0.42
C LEU A 64 6.36 0.87 -1.11
N ILE A 65 6.95 -0.16 -1.73
CA ILE A 65 8.19 -0.02 -2.49
C ILE A 65 7.95 0.78 -3.78
N ASP A 66 6.88 0.53 -4.54
CA ASP A 66 6.54 1.32 -5.75
C ASP A 66 6.35 2.81 -5.43
N ASP A 67 5.72 3.14 -4.29
CA ASP A 67 5.54 4.54 -3.85
C ASP A 67 6.89 5.19 -3.47
N VAL A 68 7.79 4.45 -2.82
CA VAL A 68 9.16 4.93 -2.55
C VAL A 68 9.90 5.17 -3.86
N LEU A 69 9.86 4.21 -4.78
CA LEU A 69 10.51 4.32 -6.09
C LEU A 69 9.92 5.46 -6.93
N ASN A 70 8.61 5.73 -6.84
CA ASN A 70 8.01 6.89 -7.50
C ASN A 70 8.59 8.21 -6.97
N PHE A 71 8.94 8.25 -5.68
CA PHE A 71 9.47 9.43 -5.01
C PHE A 71 10.97 9.62 -5.23
N VAL A 72 11.78 8.57 -5.12
CA VAL A 72 13.27 8.66 -5.16
C VAL A 72 13.89 8.19 -6.47
N GLY A 73 13.15 7.47 -7.30
CA GLY A 73 13.70 6.82 -8.49
C GLY A 73 13.98 7.80 -9.63
N ASN A 74 14.93 7.42 -10.49
CA ASN A 74 15.26 8.19 -11.68
C ASN A 74 14.44 7.70 -12.88
N HIS A 75 14.14 8.63 -13.81
CA HIS A 75 13.33 8.37 -15.01
C HIS A 75 13.78 7.16 -15.85
N GLN A 76 15.08 6.84 -15.85
CA GLN A 76 15.66 5.79 -16.70
C GLN A 76 15.31 4.37 -16.26
N ASP A 77 15.07 4.15 -14.95
CA ASP A 77 14.87 2.80 -14.40
C ASP A 77 13.38 2.41 -14.29
N LEU A 78 12.48 3.38 -14.30
CA LEU A 78 11.06 3.18 -14.00
C LEU A 78 10.15 3.21 -15.22
N GLY A 79 10.65 3.60 -16.40
CA GLY A 79 9.87 3.70 -17.64
C GLY A 79 8.71 4.71 -17.60
N LYS A 80 8.62 5.50 -16.52
CA LYS A 80 7.62 6.54 -16.25
C LYS A 80 8.33 7.76 -15.66
N PRO A 81 7.75 8.97 -15.70
CA PRO A 81 8.38 10.12 -15.07
C PRO A 81 8.50 9.92 -13.55
N ALA A 82 9.71 9.62 -13.09
CA ALA A 82 10.02 9.38 -11.70
C ALA A 82 10.71 10.62 -11.13
N LYS A 83 9.87 11.49 -10.56
CA LYS A 83 10.21 12.73 -9.82
C LYS A 83 9.11 13.06 -8.80
N GLY A 84 8.51 12.04 -8.19
CA GLY A 84 7.33 12.25 -7.35
C GLY A 84 6.11 12.69 -8.16
N SER A 85 5.85 12.02 -9.29
CA SER A 85 4.68 12.31 -10.13
C SER A 85 3.37 12.23 -9.34
N ASP A 86 3.29 11.34 -8.35
CA ASP A 86 2.14 11.28 -7.45
C ASP A 86 1.98 12.58 -6.66
N MET A 87 3.08 13.18 -6.22
CA MET A 87 3.07 14.47 -5.51
C MET A 87 2.67 15.63 -6.44
N GLU A 88 3.15 15.64 -7.69
CA GLU A 88 2.72 16.62 -8.71
C GLU A 88 1.21 16.55 -8.98
N LEU A 89 0.62 15.36 -8.85
CA LEU A 89 -0.83 15.12 -8.96
C LEU A 89 -1.59 15.34 -7.65
N GLY A 90 -0.93 15.82 -6.58
CA GLY A 90 -1.54 16.06 -5.27
C GLY A 90 -1.87 14.79 -4.48
N ILE A 91 -1.29 13.65 -4.85
CA ILE A 91 -1.49 12.36 -4.18
C ILE A 91 -0.40 12.17 -3.13
N ALA A 92 -0.76 12.30 -1.86
CA ALA A 92 0.14 11.96 -0.75
C ALA A 92 0.24 10.44 -0.57
N THR A 93 1.43 9.89 -0.85
CA THR A 93 1.77 8.47 -0.63
C THR A 93 2.70 8.31 0.58
N GLY A 94 3.11 7.08 0.89
CA GLY A 94 3.87 6.72 2.08
C GLY A 94 5.00 7.70 2.45
N PRO A 95 5.96 8.01 1.54
CA PRO A 95 7.07 8.91 1.84
C PRO A 95 6.64 10.29 2.35
N VAL A 96 5.65 10.91 1.71
CA VAL A 96 5.15 12.25 2.07
C VAL A 96 4.44 12.22 3.43
N LEU A 97 3.60 11.21 3.67
CA LEU A 97 2.89 11.06 4.94
C LEU A 97 3.84 10.81 6.11
N PHE A 98 4.90 10.02 5.90
CA PHE A 98 5.95 9.79 6.89
C PHE A 98 6.75 11.06 7.19
N ALA A 99 7.10 11.85 6.17
CA ALA A 99 7.77 13.13 6.36
C ALA A 99 6.89 14.10 7.16
N ALA A 100 5.59 14.20 6.83
CA ALA A 100 4.65 15.08 7.53
C ALA A 100 4.48 14.75 9.02
N GLN A 101 4.64 13.49 9.42
CA GLN A 101 4.63 13.12 10.84
C GLN A 101 5.83 13.69 11.60
N ARG A 102 7.00 13.77 10.96
CA ARG A 102 8.27 14.22 11.58
C ARG A 102 8.41 15.74 11.70
N VAL A 103 7.60 16.52 10.97
CA VAL A 103 7.71 18.00 10.88
C VAL A 103 6.84 18.72 11.92
N ASN A 104 6.14 18.01 12.81
CA ASN A 104 5.39 18.64 13.90
C ASN A 104 6.36 19.07 15.02
N TYR A 105 6.74 20.34 15.05
CA TYR A 105 7.27 21.04 16.23
C TYR A 105 6.13 21.33 17.22
#